data_AF-A0A653CS85-F1
#
_entry.id   AF-A0A653CS85-F1
#
_cell.length_a   1.000
_cell.length_b   1.000
_cell.length_c   1.000
_cell.angle_alpha   90.00
_cell.angle_beta   90.00
_cell.angle_gamma   90.00
#
_symmetry.space_group_name_H-M   'P 1'
#
loop_
_entity.id
_entity.type
_entity.pdbx_description
1 polymer ?
#
loop_
_entity_poly.entity_id
_entity_poly.type
_entity_poly.pdbx_seq_one_letter_code
_entity_poly.pdbx_strand_id
1 'polypeptide(L)'
;MCTEKVSNPIGPCRGLCEGVRSRCFPVLQGFGFPWPDALNCSRFPVTNNHEHMCIEGPKDEIDIRAPVDPAVQKFDCGPNNRKGCASACDSDLMFDESEKKFAEVWVSVWALICLVISLGSAITLTIGGGRVKARPLLSLALCYIMVSAGWTLRMFAGRMSGCQGTPEDGLSNVNCAFVFLLIYYFGMAADAW
;
A
#
# COMPACT_ATOMS: atom_id res chain seq x y z
N MET A 1 13.58 -16.08 -32.32
CA MET A 1 13.62 -17.55 -32.30
C MET A 1 14.76 -18.00 -33.21
N CYS A 2 15.58 -18.95 -32.81
CA CYS A 2 16.69 -19.44 -33.64
C CYS A 2 16.39 -20.87 -34.06
N THR A 3 16.42 -21.16 -35.35
CA THR A 3 16.26 -22.52 -35.89
C THR A 3 17.46 -22.84 -36.76
N GLU A 4 17.92 -24.09 -36.79
CA GLU A 4 19.08 -24.52 -37.59
C GLU A 4 18.90 -24.30 -39.10
N LYS A 5 17.65 -24.10 -39.54
CA LYS A 5 17.28 -23.83 -40.93
C LYS A 5 17.40 -22.35 -41.33
N VAL A 6 17.69 -21.44 -40.41
CA VAL A 6 17.73 -19.99 -40.68
C VAL A 6 18.99 -19.38 -40.06
N SER A 7 19.84 -18.78 -40.88
CA SER A 7 21.14 -18.21 -40.47
C SER A 7 21.03 -16.97 -39.57
N ASN A 8 19.86 -16.32 -39.53
CA ASN A 8 19.62 -15.07 -38.82
C ASN A 8 18.41 -15.20 -37.87
N PRO A 9 18.44 -14.54 -36.70
CA PRO A 9 17.32 -14.58 -35.77
C PRO A 9 16.07 -13.94 -36.36
N ILE A 10 14.94 -14.65 -36.31
CA ILE A 10 13.65 -14.14 -36.78
C ILE A 10 13.10 -13.14 -35.75
N GLY A 11 12.89 -11.90 -36.19
CA GLY A 11 12.34 -10.78 -35.41
C GLY A 11 10.83 -10.57 -35.58
N PRO A 12 10.24 -9.56 -34.92
CA PRO A 12 8.83 -9.22 -35.06
C PRO A 12 8.54 -8.60 -36.44
N CYS A 13 7.32 -8.74 -36.94
CA CYS A 13 6.84 -7.93 -38.05
C CYS A 13 6.60 -6.48 -37.60
N ARG A 14 6.63 -5.53 -38.54
CA ARG A 14 6.47 -4.09 -38.29
C ARG A 14 5.17 -3.76 -37.55
N GLY A 15 4.06 -4.40 -37.92
CA GLY A 15 2.77 -4.19 -37.27
C GLY A 15 2.80 -4.52 -35.77
N LEU A 16 3.44 -5.64 -35.40
CA LEU A 16 3.61 -6.02 -34.00
C LEU A 16 4.53 -5.05 -33.25
N CYS A 17 5.63 -4.62 -33.87
CA CYS A 17 6.55 -3.64 -33.28
C CYS A 17 5.86 -2.30 -32.97
N GLU A 18 5.14 -1.74 -33.94
CA GLU A 18 4.43 -0.45 -33.75
C GLU A 18 3.32 -0.57 -32.70
N GLY A 19 2.63 -1.71 -32.65
CA GLY A 19 1.65 -2.01 -31.60
C GLY A 19 2.27 -1.95 -30.20
N VAL A 20 3.41 -2.61 -29.98
CA VAL A 20 4.15 -2.56 -28.71
C VAL A 20 4.70 -1.17 -28.42
N ARG A 21 5.30 -0.51 -29.42
CA ARG A 21 5.88 0.82 -29.29
C ARG A 21 4.86 1.83 -28.78
N SER A 22 3.66 1.84 -29.34
CA SER A 22 2.60 2.77 -28.93
C SER A 22 2.23 2.70 -27.45
N ARG A 23 2.32 1.50 -26.84
CA ARG A 23 1.94 1.26 -25.44
C ARG A 23 3.12 1.35 -24.47
N CYS A 24 4.31 0.87 -24.88
CA CYS A 24 5.47 0.78 -24.00
C CYS A 24 6.38 2.00 -24.07
N PHE A 25 6.41 2.75 -25.19
CA PHE A 25 7.25 3.95 -25.30
C PHE A 25 6.91 5.04 -24.27
N PRO A 26 5.63 5.34 -23.94
CA PRO A 26 5.30 6.30 -22.89
C PRO A 26 5.83 5.91 -21.51
N VAL A 27 5.92 4.61 -21.22
CA VAL A 27 6.48 4.08 -19.96
C VAL A 27 7.99 4.29 -19.93
N LEU A 28 8.70 3.90 -21.01
CA LEU A 28 10.15 4.12 -21.13
C LEU A 28 10.53 5.59 -21.01
N GLN A 29 9.78 6.47 -21.68
CA GLN A 29 9.98 7.92 -21.59
C GLN A 29 9.74 8.44 -20.17
N GLY A 30 8.81 7.84 -19.42
CA GLY A 30 8.58 8.15 -18.01
C GLY A 30 9.81 7.88 -17.11
N PHE A 31 10.63 6.90 -17.45
CA PHE A 31 11.90 6.61 -16.80
C PHE A 31 13.11 7.31 -17.44
N GLY A 32 12.88 8.20 -18.42
CA GLY A 32 13.94 8.94 -19.11
C GLY A 32 14.68 8.15 -20.19
N PHE A 33 14.19 6.97 -20.59
CA PHE A 33 14.81 6.17 -21.62
C PHE A 33 14.19 6.47 -23.01
N PRO A 34 15.03 6.75 -24.04
CA PRO A 34 14.55 6.85 -25.40
C PRO A 34 14.18 5.47 -25.96
N TRP A 35 13.44 5.45 -27.07
CA TRP A 35 13.18 4.20 -27.78
C TRP A 35 14.50 3.68 -28.38
N PRO A 36 14.94 2.46 -28.04
CA PRO A 36 16.27 1.98 -28.44
C PRO A 36 16.31 1.63 -29.94
N ASP A 37 17.46 1.85 -30.57
CA ASP A 37 17.69 1.59 -32.01
C ASP A 37 17.52 0.12 -32.40
N ALA A 38 17.71 -0.79 -31.45
CA ALA A 38 17.45 -2.21 -31.61
C ALA A 38 15.95 -2.53 -31.83
N LEU A 39 15.05 -1.67 -31.34
CA LEU A 39 13.60 -1.79 -31.49
C LEU A 39 13.03 -0.83 -32.53
N ASN A 40 13.87 -0.21 -33.38
CA ASN A 40 13.40 0.69 -34.42
C ASN A 40 12.51 -0.07 -35.43
N CYS A 41 11.20 0.20 -35.41
CA CYS A 41 10.22 -0.55 -36.18
C CYS A 41 10.39 -0.45 -37.71
N SER A 42 11.08 0.59 -38.20
CA SER A 42 11.41 0.74 -39.62
C SER A 42 12.36 -0.36 -40.12
N ARG A 43 13.12 -1.01 -39.22
CA ARG A 43 14.05 -2.10 -39.57
C ARG A 43 13.36 -3.45 -39.77
N PHE A 44 12.09 -3.57 -39.36
CA PHE A 44 11.36 -4.84 -39.44
C PHE A 44 10.53 -4.96 -40.73
N PRO A 45 10.39 -6.19 -41.28
CA PRO A 45 9.54 -6.46 -42.44
C PRO A 45 8.06 -6.16 -42.17
N VAL A 46 7.31 -5.80 -43.21
CA VAL A 46 5.88 -5.45 -43.09
C VAL A 46 5.01 -6.71 -42.96
N THR A 47 5.27 -7.71 -43.78
CA THR A 47 4.52 -8.98 -43.84
C THR A 47 5.46 -10.16 -43.75
N ASN A 48 4.95 -11.27 -43.19
CA ASN A 48 5.68 -12.52 -43.15
C ASN A 48 5.53 -13.25 -44.49
N ASN A 49 6.63 -13.44 -45.23
CA ASN A 49 6.65 -14.15 -46.51
C ASN A 49 7.90 -15.04 -46.65
N HIS A 50 8.05 -15.73 -47.79
CA HIS A 50 9.18 -16.65 -48.04
C HIS A 50 10.54 -15.95 -48.15
N GLU A 51 10.58 -14.64 -48.43
CA GLU A 51 11.81 -13.84 -48.56
C GLU A 51 12.18 -13.13 -47.25
N HIS A 52 11.17 -12.77 -46.46
CA HIS A 52 11.25 -12.00 -45.22
C HIS A 52 10.37 -12.67 -44.16
N MET A 53 10.99 -13.54 -43.37
CA MET A 53 10.31 -14.20 -42.26
C MET A 53 10.24 -13.26 -41.06
N CYS A 54 9.04 -13.08 -40.50
CA CYS A 54 8.83 -12.31 -39.27
C CYS A 54 7.67 -12.85 -38.44
N ILE A 55 7.66 -12.52 -37.16
CA ILE A 55 6.61 -12.95 -36.22
C ILE A 55 5.45 -11.96 -36.29
N GLU A 56 4.30 -12.42 -36.79
CA GLU A 56 3.05 -11.68 -36.72
C GLU A 56 2.50 -11.71 -35.29
N GLY A 57 1.92 -10.59 -34.86
CA GLY A 57 1.18 -10.54 -33.60
C GLY A 57 -0.15 -11.28 -33.71
N PRO A 58 -0.79 -11.57 -32.56
CA PRO A 58 -2.19 -11.98 -32.54
C PRO A 58 -3.04 -11.01 -33.39
N LYS A 59 -3.85 -11.54 -34.30
CA LYS A 59 -4.73 -10.75 -35.19
C LYS A 59 -6.01 -10.33 -34.50
N ASP A 60 -6.42 -11.14 -33.52
CA ASP A 60 -7.40 -10.71 -32.55
C ASP A 60 -6.73 -9.58 -31.77
N GLU A 61 -7.39 -8.42 -31.76
CA GLU A 61 -7.18 -7.47 -30.67
C GLU A 61 -7.17 -8.34 -29.41
N ILE A 62 -6.01 -8.49 -28.77
CA ILE A 62 -6.04 -8.79 -27.35
C ILE A 62 -6.85 -7.63 -26.82
N ASP A 63 -8.13 -7.88 -26.60
CA ASP A 63 -8.99 -6.96 -25.92
C ASP A 63 -8.34 -6.84 -24.57
N ILE A 64 -7.60 -5.76 -24.37
CA ILE A 64 -7.07 -5.40 -23.06
C ILE A 64 -8.24 -4.84 -22.21
N ARG A 65 -9.48 -5.13 -22.59
CA ARG A 65 -10.65 -5.24 -21.72
C ARG A 65 -11.04 -6.69 -21.42
N ALA A 66 -10.15 -7.67 -21.59
CA ALA A 66 -10.17 -8.82 -20.70
C ALA A 66 -10.31 -8.20 -19.30
N PRO A 67 -11.40 -8.49 -18.56
CA PRO A 67 -11.69 -7.79 -17.32
C PRO A 67 -10.42 -7.85 -16.50
N VAL A 68 -9.82 -6.67 -16.29
CA VAL A 68 -8.83 -6.51 -15.22
C VAL A 68 -9.55 -7.09 -14.03
N ASP A 69 -9.02 -8.19 -13.49
CA ASP A 69 -9.59 -8.85 -12.33
C ASP A 69 -10.02 -7.73 -11.36
N PRO A 70 -11.28 -7.65 -10.90
CA PRO A 70 -11.76 -6.50 -10.14
C PRO A 70 -10.88 -6.19 -8.90
N ALA A 71 -10.05 -7.14 -8.46
CA ALA A 71 -8.98 -6.93 -7.48
C ALA A 71 -7.85 -5.98 -7.95
N VAL A 72 -7.51 -5.94 -9.25
CA VAL A 72 -6.46 -5.10 -9.86
C VAL A 72 -6.98 -3.70 -10.21
N GLN A 73 -8.30 -3.53 -10.41
CA GLN A 73 -8.92 -2.25 -10.72
C GLN A 73 -8.95 -1.27 -9.52
N LYS A 74 -8.60 -1.75 -8.32
CA LYS A 74 -8.58 -0.95 -7.09
C LYS A 74 -7.30 -0.11 -6.91
N PHE A 75 -6.32 -0.29 -7.79
CA PHE A 75 -5.18 0.62 -7.95
C PHE A 75 -5.50 1.59 -9.10
N ASP A 76 -6.30 2.63 -8.83
CA ASP A 76 -6.64 3.64 -9.84
C ASP A 76 -5.44 4.57 -10.09
N CYS A 77 -4.46 4.05 -10.82
CA CYS A 77 -3.40 4.85 -11.42
C CYS A 77 -3.94 5.43 -12.72
N GLY A 78 -4.64 6.57 -12.62
CA GLY A 78 -5.04 7.31 -13.82
C GLY A 78 -3.82 7.53 -14.74
N PRO A 79 -3.96 7.44 -16.07
CA PRO A 79 -2.83 7.46 -17.02
C PRO A 79 -1.98 8.75 -16.98
N ASN A 80 -2.45 9.78 -16.28
CA ASN A 80 -1.77 11.07 -16.12
C ASN A 80 -1.15 11.30 -14.74
N ASN A 81 -1.33 10.42 -13.75
CA ASN A 81 -0.83 10.66 -12.38
C ASN A 81 0.40 9.78 -12.09
N ARG A 82 1.55 10.18 -12.64
CA ARG A 82 2.85 9.51 -12.49
C ARG A 82 3.58 9.81 -11.18
N LYS A 83 2.95 10.48 -10.22
CA LYS A 83 3.51 10.72 -8.89
C LYS A 83 2.70 9.91 -7.87
N GLY A 84 3.26 8.78 -7.46
CA GLY A 84 2.78 7.99 -6.34
C GLY A 84 1.41 7.36 -6.54
N CYS A 85 1.36 6.16 -7.11
CA CYS A 85 0.18 5.32 -7.00
C CYS A 85 0.12 4.73 -5.59
N ALA A 86 -0.69 5.33 -4.73
CA ALA A 86 -1.06 4.77 -3.44
C ALA A 86 -2.54 4.38 -3.44
N SER A 87 -2.86 3.29 -2.74
CA SER A 87 -4.24 2.91 -2.51
C SER A 87 -4.98 4.02 -1.76
N ALA A 88 -6.21 4.32 -2.17
CA ALA A 88 -7.07 5.22 -1.42
C ALA A 88 -7.26 4.70 0.02
N CYS A 89 -7.23 5.59 1.00
CA CYS A 89 -7.17 5.22 2.41
C CYS A 89 -8.34 4.35 2.89
N ASP A 90 -9.52 4.50 2.27
CA ASP A 90 -10.71 3.73 2.63
C ASP A 90 -10.99 2.56 1.67
N SER A 91 -10.06 2.24 0.77
CA SER A 91 -10.25 1.17 -0.20
C SER A 91 -10.25 -0.22 0.47
N ASP A 92 -11.20 -1.08 0.10
CA ASP A 92 -11.24 -2.50 0.51
C ASP A 92 -10.31 -3.35 -0.37
N LEU A 93 -9.02 -3.28 -0.12
CA LEU A 93 -8.04 -4.13 -0.81
C LEU A 93 -7.93 -5.51 -0.15
N MET A 94 -7.59 -5.52 1.14
CA MET A 94 -7.37 -6.75 1.92
C MET A 94 -8.50 -7.06 2.90
N PHE A 95 -9.29 -6.05 3.26
CA PHE A 95 -10.35 -6.15 4.26
C PHE A 95 -11.56 -5.34 3.81
N ASP A 96 -12.74 -5.93 3.96
CA ASP A 96 -14.01 -5.25 3.69
C ASP A 96 -14.32 -4.19 4.75
N GLU A 97 -15.18 -3.23 4.40
CA GLU A 97 -15.63 -2.18 5.32
C GLU A 97 -16.23 -2.76 6.62
N SER A 98 -16.92 -3.89 6.53
CA SER A 98 -17.49 -4.61 7.67
C SER A 98 -16.42 -5.17 8.61
N GLU A 99 -15.36 -5.75 8.06
CA GLU A 99 -14.23 -6.31 8.82
C GLU A 99 -13.43 -5.19 9.50
N LYS A 100 -13.21 -4.08 8.77
CA LYS A 100 -12.58 -2.88 9.33
C LYS A 100 -13.39 -2.34 10.51
N LYS A 101 -14.73 -2.24 10.37
CA LYS A 101 -15.64 -1.78 11.42
C LYS A 101 -15.64 -2.71 12.63
N PHE A 102 -15.68 -4.01 12.40
CA PHE A 102 -15.58 -4.99 13.47
C PHE A 102 -14.29 -4.80 14.29
N ALA A 103 -13.12 -4.71 13.62
CA ALA A 103 -11.85 -4.53 14.30
C ALA A 103 -11.77 -3.22 15.11
N GLU A 104 -12.31 -2.12 14.57
CA GLU A 104 -12.37 -0.83 15.28
C GLU A 104 -13.22 -0.92 16.55
N VAL A 105 -14.44 -1.44 16.44
CA VAL A 105 -15.34 -1.61 17.59
C VAL A 105 -14.70 -2.54 18.61
N TRP A 106 -14.17 -3.67 18.18
CA TRP A 106 -13.53 -4.66 19.05
C TRP A 106 -12.39 -4.07 19.86
N VAL A 107 -11.43 -3.42 19.21
CA VAL A 107 -10.28 -2.83 19.90
C VAL A 107 -10.71 -1.69 20.83
N SER A 108 -11.72 -0.91 20.44
CA SER A 108 -12.24 0.17 21.29
C SER A 108 -12.86 -0.32 22.60
N VAL A 109 -13.59 -1.44 22.56
CA VAL A 109 -14.22 -2.05 23.74
C VAL A 109 -13.14 -2.53 24.70
N TRP A 110 -12.12 -3.25 24.20
CA TRP A 110 -11.02 -3.72 25.04
C TRP A 110 -10.17 -2.58 25.61
N ALA A 111 -9.94 -1.52 24.84
CA ALA A 111 -9.22 -0.34 25.31
C ALA A 111 -9.95 0.39 26.44
N LEU A 112 -11.28 0.52 26.34
CA LEU A 112 -12.11 1.15 27.38
C LEU A 112 -12.14 0.32 28.67
N ILE A 113 -12.29 -1.00 28.54
CA ILE A 113 -12.22 -1.92 29.69
C ILE A 113 -10.85 -1.80 30.38
N CYS A 114 -9.77 -1.82 29.60
CA CYS A 114 -8.42 -1.65 30.12
C CYS A 114 -8.22 -0.29 30.81
N LEU A 115 -8.82 0.78 30.29
CA LEU A 115 -8.77 2.11 30.89
C LEU A 115 -9.42 2.14 32.27
N VAL A 116 -10.63 1.57 32.40
CA VAL A 116 -11.36 1.52 33.67
C VAL A 116 -10.61 0.71 34.71
N ILE A 117 -10.09 -0.47 34.31
CA ILE A 117 -9.32 -1.34 35.21
C ILE A 117 -8.04 -0.62 35.66
N SER A 118 -7.27 -0.06 34.73
CA SER A 118 -5.99 0.59 35.03
C SER A 118 -6.16 1.86 35.88
N LEU A 119 -7.22 2.64 35.64
CA LEU A 119 -7.57 3.80 36.45
C LEU A 119 -7.92 3.37 37.89
N GLY A 120 -8.73 2.32 38.04
CA GLY A 120 -9.04 1.74 39.35
C GLY A 120 -7.79 1.24 40.09
N SER A 121 -6.87 0.58 39.38
CA SER A 121 -5.59 0.14 39.94
C SER A 121 -4.72 1.33 40.37
N ALA A 122 -4.57 2.36 39.52
CA ALA A 122 -3.79 3.55 39.85
C ALA A 122 -4.35 4.30 41.07
N ILE A 123 -5.67 4.46 41.15
CA ILE A 123 -6.35 5.09 42.29
C ILE A 123 -6.10 4.26 43.57
N THR A 124 -6.27 2.94 43.50
CA THR A 124 -6.05 2.06 44.65
C THR A 124 -4.61 2.10 45.15
N LEU A 125 -3.63 2.12 44.23
CA LEU A 125 -2.20 2.16 44.54
C LEU A 125 -1.73 3.50 45.10
N THR A 126 -2.36 4.61 44.69
CA THR A 126 -2.05 5.95 45.19
C THR A 126 -2.69 6.23 46.55
N ILE A 127 -3.95 5.81 46.76
CA ILE A 127 -4.64 5.95 48.05
C ILE A 127 -4.07 4.99 49.10
N GLY A 128 -3.75 3.75 48.71
CA GLY A 128 -3.26 2.71 49.61
C GLY A 128 -1.85 2.91 50.16
N GLY A 129 -1.21 4.06 49.93
CA GLY A 129 0.13 4.38 50.43
C GLY A 129 1.17 3.42 49.87
N GLY A 130 1.45 3.54 48.56
CA GLY A 130 2.36 2.69 47.81
C GLY A 130 3.67 2.40 48.56
N ARG A 131 3.76 1.21 49.17
CA ARG A 131 5.02 0.67 49.69
C ARG A 131 6.05 0.74 48.56
N VAL A 132 7.34 0.88 48.87
CA VAL A 132 8.42 1.01 47.87
C VAL A 132 8.38 -0.09 46.79
N LYS A 133 7.85 -1.28 47.14
CA LYS A 133 7.62 -2.43 46.24
C LYS A 133 6.47 -2.26 45.22
N ALA A 134 5.57 -1.29 45.39
CA ALA A 134 4.41 -1.04 44.52
C ALA A 134 4.67 0.04 43.45
N ARG A 135 5.85 0.68 43.47
CA ARG A 135 6.23 1.72 42.50
C ARG A 135 6.28 1.19 41.05
N PRO A 136 6.81 -0.01 40.75
CA PRO A 136 6.77 -0.56 39.39
C PRO A 136 5.34 -0.82 38.90
N LEU A 137 4.46 -1.30 39.79
CA LEU A 137 3.04 -1.54 39.47
C LEU A 137 2.28 -0.25 39.16
N LEU A 138 2.62 0.86 39.84
CA LEU A 138 2.04 2.16 39.53
C LEU A 138 2.53 2.67 38.16
N SER A 139 3.82 2.54 37.87
CA SER A 139 4.38 2.89 36.55
C SER A 139 3.73 2.08 35.42
N LEU A 140 3.49 0.79 35.62
CA LEU A 140 2.80 -0.07 34.65
C LEU A 140 1.34 0.37 34.42
N ALA A 141 0.59 0.63 35.49
CA ALA A 141 -0.79 1.13 35.40
C ALA A 141 -0.86 2.48 34.66
N LEU A 142 0.10 3.37 34.88
CA LEU A 142 0.19 4.65 34.14
C LEU A 142 0.48 4.43 32.65
N CYS A 143 1.34 3.47 32.28
CA CYS A 143 1.60 3.14 30.87
C CYS A 143 0.32 2.65 30.18
N TYR A 144 -0.43 1.73 30.80
CA TYR A 144 -1.68 1.24 30.22
C TYR A 144 -2.78 2.32 30.12
N ILE A 145 -2.84 3.28 31.05
CA ILE A 145 -3.74 4.45 30.92
C ILE A 145 -3.39 5.26 29.65
N MET A 146 -2.10 5.50 29.39
CA MET A 146 -1.67 6.26 28.21
C MET A 146 -1.92 5.50 26.90
N VAL A 147 -1.70 4.18 26.87
CA VAL A 147 -2.01 3.34 25.71
C VAL A 147 -3.51 3.34 25.43
N SER A 148 -4.34 3.16 26.45
CA SER A 148 -5.80 3.24 26.33
C SER A 148 -6.27 4.63 25.87
N ALA A 149 -5.62 5.71 26.31
CA ALA A 149 -5.91 7.06 25.83
C ALA A 149 -5.60 7.23 24.33
N GLY A 150 -4.54 6.59 23.83
CA GLY A 150 -4.25 6.57 22.39
C GLY A 150 -5.37 5.90 21.58
N TRP A 151 -5.91 4.78 22.06
CA TRP A 151 -7.03 4.08 21.42
C TRP A 151 -8.35 4.84 21.49
N THR A 152 -8.64 5.54 22.60
CA THR A 152 -9.85 6.38 22.70
C THR A 152 -9.75 7.62 21.81
N LEU A 153 -8.57 8.25 21.72
CA LEU A 153 -8.32 9.35 20.78
C LEU A 153 -8.54 8.90 19.33
N ARG A 154 -8.09 7.70 18.96
CA ARG A 154 -8.35 7.11 17.64
C ARG A 154 -9.85 6.97 17.34
N MET A 155 -10.65 6.59 18.33
CA MET A 155 -12.11 6.50 18.19
C MET A 155 -12.76 7.86 17.93
N PHE A 156 -12.37 8.90 18.66
CA PHE A 156 -12.96 10.24 18.51
C PHE A 156 -12.49 10.96 17.24
N ALA A 157 -11.24 10.73 16.81
CA ALA A 157 -10.70 11.34 15.58
C ALA A 157 -11.14 10.63 14.29
N GLY A 158 -11.71 9.43 14.40
CA GLY A 158 -12.16 8.61 13.28
C GLY A 158 -11.02 8.03 12.42
N ARG A 159 -11.37 7.08 11.53
CA ARG A 159 -10.44 6.48 10.55
C ARG A 159 -9.72 7.51 9.69
N MET A 160 -10.35 8.65 9.47
CA MET A 160 -9.88 9.70 8.57
C MET A 160 -8.64 10.45 9.10
N SER A 161 -8.29 10.29 10.38
CA SER A 161 -7.08 10.87 10.98
C SER A 161 -5.76 10.35 10.38
N GLY A 162 -5.77 9.17 9.75
CA GLY A 162 -4.63 8.65 8.99
C GLY A 162 -4.71 8.92 7.48
N CYS A 163 -5.84 9.45 7.01
CA CYS A 163 -6.19 9.57 5.60
C CYS A 163 -6.04 11.01 5.10
N GLN A 164 -4.88 11.62 5.28
CA GLN A 164 -4.63 12.95 4.74
C GLN A 164 -3.16 13.06 4.33
N GLY A 165 -2.93 13.44 3.08
CA GLY A 165 -1.59 13.63 2.53
C GLY A 165 -1.24 12.64 1.41
N THR A 166 -0.31 13.07 0.56
CA THR A 166 0.42 12.20 -0.34
C THR A 166 1.18 11.15 0.47
N PRO A 167 1.42 9.93 -0.08
CA PRO A 167 2.11 8.85 0.63
C PRO A 167 3.51 9.21 1.18
N GLU A 168 4.06 10.35 0.78
CA GLU A 168 5.37 10.87 1.18
C GLU A 168 5.36 11.65 2.52
N ASP A 169 4.19 12.07 3.04
CA ASP A 169 4.11 12.94 4.22
C ASP A 169 3.44 12.27 5.43
N GLY A 170 4.11 11.27 6.03
CA GLY A 170 3.63 10.56 7.21
C GLY A 170 3.48 11.43 8.48
N LEU A 171 4.12 12.60 8.52
CA LEU A 171 4.02 13.57 9.62
C LEU A 171 2.96 14.66 9.39
N SER A 172 2.31 14.68 8.22
CA SER A 172 1.32 15.71 7.89
C SER A 172 0.11 15.69 8.84
N ASN A 173 -0.20 14.53 9.44
CA ASN A 173 -1.24 14.39 10.45
C ASN A 173 -0.67 14.29 11.85
N VAL A 174 -0.65 15.43 12.56
CA VAL A 174 -0.27 15.51 13.97
C VAL A 174 -1.08 14.56 14.84
N ASN A 175 -2.38 14.38 14.53
CA ASN A 175 -3.24 13.45 15.26
C ASN A 175 -2.78 11.99 15.11
N CYS A 176 -2.39 11.58 13.90
CA CYS A 176 -1.88 10.22 13.64
C CYS A 176 -0.55 9.98 14.37
N ALA A 177 0.38 10.95 14.26
CA ALA A 177 1.66 10.88 14.94
C ALA A 177 1.49 10.82 16.46
N PHE A 178 0.58 11.62 17.02
CA PHE A 178 0.31 11.62 18.46
C PHE A 178 -0.29 10.30 18.95
N VAL A 179 -1.27 9.74 18.24
CA VAL A 179 -1.84 8.42 18.56
C VAL A 179 -0.78 7.33 18.44
N PHE A 180 0.07 7.38 17.42
CA PHE A 180 1.19 6.45 17.26
C PHE A 180 2.15 6.52 18.45
N LEU A 181 2.57 7.73 18.85
CA LEU A 181 3.46 7.91 19.99
C LEU A 181 2.84 7.36 21.29
N LEU A 182 1.56 7.63 21.54
CA LEU A 182 0.86 7.11 22.73
C LEU A 182 0.82 5.58 22.78
N ILE A 183 0.48 4.94 21.67
CA ILE A 183 0.33 3.48 21.62
C ILE A 183 1.71 2.80 21.61
N TYR A 184 2.62 3.27 20.76
CA TYR A 184 3.91 2.62 20.55
C TYR A 184 4.87 2.82 21.73
N TYR A 185 5.11 4.06 22.15
CA TYR A 185 6.09 4.33 23.20
C TYR A 185 5.66 3.75 24.55
N PHE A 186 4.42 3.98 24.96
CA PHE A 186 3.94 3.48 26.25
C PHE A 186 3.62 1.98 26.22
N GLY A 187 3.31 1.40 25.06
CA GLY A 187 3.23 -0.06 24.88
C GLY A 187 4.59 -0.72 25.11
N MET A 188 5.62 -0.24 24.40
CA MET A 188 6.99 -0.72 24.58
C MET A 188 7.52 -0.49 26.01
N ALA A 189 7.15 0.64 26.63
CA ALA A 189 7.51 0.90 28.02
C ALA A 189 6.82 -0.07 28.99
N ALA A 190 5.54 -0.39 28.77
CA ALA A 190 4.81 -1.37 29.58
C ALA A 190 5.41 -2.78 29.47
N ASP A 191 5.91 -3.17 28.29
CA ASP A 191 6.59 -4.46 28.09
C ASP A 191 7.99 -4.51 28.73
N ALA A 192 8.62 -3.35 28.94
CA ALA A 192 9.94 -3.25 29.57
C ALA A 192 9.88 -3.21 31.11
N TRP A 193 8.73 -2.84 31.69
CA TRP A 193 8.50 -2.79 33.13
C TRP A 193 8.19 -4.15 33.75
#